data_AF-A0A8X7C664-F1
#
_entry.id   AF-A0A8X7C664-F1
#
_cell.length_a   1.000
_cell.length_b   1.000
_cell.length_c   1.000
_cell.angle_alpha   90.00
_cell.angle_beta   90.00
_cell.angle_gamma   90.00
#
_symmetry.space_group_name_H-M   'P 1'
#
loop_
_entity.id
_entity.type
_entity.pdbx_description
1 polymer ?
#
loop_
_entity_poly.entity_id
_entity_poly.type
_entity_poly.pdbx_seq_one_letter_code
_entity_poly.pdbx_strand_id
1 'polypeptide(L)'
;MPIPEYYQPKHWFQSREPYCRRGYTGYLPECGPKRLYQFGETYGIMTHNIMKSHPVAGLRMGNILDYSKELEGQLEEDALVWKHEINSENNRLRAKMVSGYTGYVPRKRFLYGKVYDEECKEAVALMEKQKIMKENAEYENFVDRLTVNNN
;
A
#
# COMPACT_ATOMS: atom_id res chain seq x y z
N MET A 1 40.86 -13.19 9.14
CA MET A 1 40.09 -12.16 9.89
C MET A 1 38.61 -12.41 9.61
N PRO A 2 37.73 -12.44 10.61
CA PRO A 2 36.30 -12.60 10.36
C PRO A 2 35.77 -11.32 9.69
N ILE A 3 34.93 -11.50 8.67
CA ILE A 3 34.34 -10.42 7.89
C ILE A 3 33.23 -9.78 8.76
N PRO A 4 33.16 -8.44 8.91
CA PRO A 4 32.16 -7.80 9.75
C PRO A 4 30.73 -8.09 9.26
N GLU A 5 29.79 -8.22 10.20
CA GLU A 5 28.37 -8.55 9.99
C GLU A 5 27.63 -7.56 9.05
N TYR A 6 28.23 -6.38 8.82
CA TYR A 6 27.74 -5.32 7.93
C TYR A 6 28.45 -5.24 6.57
N TYR A 7 29.35 -6.17 6.24
CA TYR A 7 30.05 -6.15 4.96
C TYR A 7 29.16 -6.69 3.84
N GLN A 8 28.56 -5.78 3.06
CA GLN A 8 27.94 -6.12 1.79
C GLN A 8 28.92 -5.77 0.66
N PRO A 9 29.45 -6.74 -0.11
CA PRO A 9 30.28 -6.41 -1.25
C PRO A 9 29.44 -5.63 -2.27
N LYS A 10 29.89 -4.42 -2.64
CA LYS A 10 29.38 -3.68 -3.80
C LYS A 10 29.74 -4.48 -5.05
N HIS A 11 28.86 -5.37 -5.46
CA HIS A 11 28.97 -6.02 -6.74
C HIS A 11 28.26 -5.14 -7.75
N TRP A 12 29.07 -4.59 -8.64
CA TRP A 12 28.70 -3.80 -9.81
C TRP A 12 27.65 -4.45 -10.72
N PHE A 13 27.35 -5.73 -10.50
CA PHE A 13 26.29 -6.49 -11.17
C PHE A 13 24.93 -6.49 -10.48
N GLN A 14 24.83 -6.10 -9.20
CA GLN A 14 23.54 -5.83 -8.57
C GLN A 14 23.17 -4.37 -8.84
N SER A 15 22.24 -4.15 -9.76
CA SER A 15 21.53 -2.89 -9.87
C SER A 15 20.81 -2.58 -8.55
N ARG A 16 20.59 -1.29 -8.26
CA ARG A 16 19.64 -0.87 -7.21
C ARG A 16 18.23 -1.44 -7.42
N GLU A 17 17.92 -1.81 -8.64
CA GLU A 17 16.64 -2.39 -9.04
C GLU A 17 16.59 -3.90 -8.77
N PRO A 18 15.42 -4.43 -8.35
CA PRO A 18 15.27 -5.74 -7.71
C PRO A 18 15.26 -6.91 -8.72
N TYR A 19 15.88 -6.78 -9.88
CA TYR A 19 15.86 -7.83 -10.90
C TYR A 19 17.26 -8.18 -11.38
N CYS A 20 17.49 -9.47 -11.62
CA CYS A 20 18.72 -9.91 -12.28
C CYS A 20 18.67 -9.48 -13.74
N ARG A 21 19.67 -8.73 -14.19
CA ARG A 21 19.82 -8.40 -15.62
C ARG A 21 19.92 -9.67 -16.45
N ARG A 22 19.32 -9.65 -17.65
CA ARG A 22 19.46 -10.74 -18.63
C ARG A 22 20.96 -11.02 -18.84
N GLY A 23 21.39 -12.25 -18.58
CA GLY A 23 22.80 -12.65 -18.62
C GLY A 23 23.49 -12.79 -17.26
N TYR A 24 22.81 -12.54 -16.13
CA TYR A 24 23.33 -12.88 -14.81
C TYR A 24 23.49 -14.40 -14.66
N THR A 25 24.73 -14.86 -14.49
CA THR A 25 25.10 -16.29 -14.33
C THR A 25 25.45 -16.67 -12.90
N GLY A 26 25.22 -15.78 -11.92
CA GLY A 26 25.51 -16.03 -10.51
C GLY A 26 24.47 -16.92 -9.81
N TYR A 27 24.75 -17.28 -8.56
CA TYR A 27 23.86 -18.13 -7.75
C TYR A 27 22.61 -17.37 -7.29
N LEU A 28 21.45 -17.82 -7.78
CA LEU A 28 20.14 -17.42 -7.29
C LEU A 28 19.64 -18.49 -6.32
N PRO A 29 19.25 -18.15 -5.08
CA PRO A 29 18.73 -19.15 -4.18
C PRO A 29 17.41 -19.70 -4.73
N GLU A 30 17.24 -21.03 -4.67
CA GLU A 30 16.06 -21.76 -5.18
C GLU A 30 15.79 -21.66 -6.69
N CYS A 31 16.66 -21.01 -7.47
CA CYS A 31 16.58 -20.93 -8.94
C CYS A 31 16.71 -22.29 -9.62
N GLY A 32 17.36 -23.28 -8.99
CA GLY A 32 17.40 -24.64 -9.54
C GLY A 32 16.01 -25.25 -9.70
N PRO A 33 15.31 -25.56 -8.58
CA PRO A 33 14.01 -26.22 -8.64
C PRO A 33 12.87 -25.31 -9.07
N LYS A 34 12.75 -24.06 -8.58
CA LYS A 34 11.56 -23.21 -8.82
C LYS A 34 11.50 -22.63 -10.23
N ARG A 35 12.65 -22.33 -10.84
CA ARG A 35 12.73 -21.79 -12.22
C ARG A 35 12.17 -22.76 -13.26
N LEU A 36 12.31 -24.06 -13.03
CA LEU A 36 11.85 -25.09 -13.95
C LEU A 36 10.33 -25.16 -14.07
N TYR A 37 9.60 -24.61 -13.10
CA TYR A 37 8.13 -24.63 -13.05
C TYR A 37 7.50 -23.24 -13.26
N GLN A 38 8.30 -22.21 -13.54
CA GLN A 38 7.83 -20.86 -13.82
C GLN A 38 7.91 -20.60 -15.33
N PHE A 39 6.76 -20.68 -15.99
CA PHE A 39 6.62 -20.45 -17.43
C PHE A 39 5.86 -19.15 -17.70
N GLY A 40 6.19 -18.47 -18.79
CA GLY A 40 5.44 -17.29 -19.28
C GLY A 40 5.91 -15.93 -18.75
N GLU A 41 6.79 -15.88 -17.75
CA GLU A 41 7.38 -14.63 -17.26
C GLU A 41 8.72 -14.31 -17.94
N THR A 42 9.06 -13.01 -18.05
CA THR A 42 10.42 -12.63 -18.47
C THR A 42 11.42 -12.94 -17.37
N TYR A 43 12.68 -13.21 -17.74
CA TYR A 43 13.75 -13.55 -16.79
C TYR A 43 13.85 -12.59 -15.60
N GLY A 44 13.66 -11.29 -15.82
CA GLY A 44 13.72 -10.28 -14.75
C GLY A 44 12.57 -10.41 -13.75
N ILE A 45 11.34 -10.59 -14.22
CA ILE A 45 10.15 -10.75 -13.37
C ILE A 45 10.21 -12.06 -12.58
N MET A 46 10.59 -13.14 -13.26
CA MET A 46 10.73 -14.47 -12.67
C MET A 46 11.78 -14.46 -11.54
N THR A 47 12.97 -13.93 -11.80
CA THR A 47 14.06 -13.86 -10.79
C THR A 47 13.71 -12.95 -9.62
N HIS A 48 13.03 -11.84 -9.89
CA HIS A 48 12.48 -10.95 -8.86
C HIS A 48 11.51 -11.70 -7.93
N ASN A 49 10.53 -12.43 -8.49
CA ASN A 49 9.52 -13.14 -7.71
C ASN A 49 10.13 -14.26 -6.85
N ILE A 50 11.11 -15.00 -7.39
CA ILE A 50 11.85 -16.02 -6.63
C ILE A 50 12.60 -15.38 -5.46
N MET A 51 13.33 -14.29 -5.70
CA MET A 51 14.13 -13.61 -4.66
C MET A 51 13.25 -12.96 -3.58
N LYS A 52 12.13 -12.34 -3.96
CA LYS A 52 11.15 -11.76 -3.02
C LYS A 52 10.56 -12.81 -2.09
N SER A 53 10.31 -14.02 -2.59
CA SER A 53 9.75 -15.12 -1.79
C SER A 53 10.75 -15.76 -0.81
N HIS A 54 12.05 -15.49 -0.98
CA HIS A 54 13.10 -16.18 -0.24
C HIS A 54 13.34 -15.52 1.14
N PRO A 55 13.46 -16.29 2.25
CA PRO A 55 13.53 -15.75 3.61
C PRO A 55 14.74 -14.83 3.86
N VAL A 56 15.91 -15.11 3.29
CA VAL A 56 17.13 -14.28 3.46
C VAL A 56 17.31 -13.26 2.32
N ALA A 57 17.20 -13.67 1.06
CA ALA A 57 17.37 -12.79 -0.09
C ALA A 57 16.25 -11.73 -0.22
N GLY A 58 15.01 -12.05 0.17
CA GLY A 58 13.89 -11.12 0.18
C GLY A 58 14.02 -10.01 1.22
N LEU A 59 14.77 -10.23 2.30
CA LEU A 59 15.11 -9.18 3.28
C LEU A 59 16.29 -8.30 2.83
N ARG A 60 17.16 -8.85 1.96
CA ARG A 60 18.36 -8.16 1.42
C ARG A 60 18.05 -7.36 0.17
N MET A 61 17.08 -7.79 -0.63
CA MET A 61 16.28 -6.86 -1.40
C MET A 61 15.59 -6.00 -0.35
N GLY A 62 16.12 -4.82 -0.05
CA GLY A 62 15.37 -3.86 0.76
C GLY A 62 13.96 -3.71 0.17
N ASN A 63 13.02 -3.17 0.94
CA ASN A 63 11.76 -2.71 0.35
C ASN A 63 12.10 -1.66 -0.74
N ILE A 64 12.29 -2.12 -1.98
CA ILE A 64 12.57 -1.30 -3.17
C ILE A 64 11.26 -0.72 -3.71
N LEU A 65 10.14 -1.08 -3.08
CA LEU A 65 8.99 -0.19 -3.06
C LEU A 65 9.42 0.99 -2.19
N ASP A 66 10.05 1.97 -2.82
CA ASP A 66 9.80 3.35 -2.43
C ASP A 66 8.30 3.42 -2.17
N TYR A 67 7.92 3.74 -0.94
CA TYR A 67 6.54 4.07 -0.62
C TYR A 67 6.21 5.25 -1.53
N SER A 68 5.66 4.94 -2.70
CA SER A 68 5.22 5.97 -3.60
C SER A 68 4.12 6.71 -2.85
N LYS A 69 4.08 8.03 -3.01
CA LYS A 69 3.00 8.85 -2.44
C LYS A 69 1.61 8.33 -2.84
N GLU A 70 1.53 7.65 -3.98
CA GLU A 70 0.35 6.94 -4.46
C GLU A 70 -0.03 5.75 -3.57
N LEU A 71 0.94 4.90 -3.21
CA LEU A 71 0.73 3.76 -2.32
C LEU A 71 0.35 4.21 -0.90
N GLU A 72 0.99 5.27 -0.40
CA GLU A 72 0.60 5.87 0.90
C GLU A 72 -0.86 6.34 0.88
N GLY A 73 -1.27 7.00 -0.21
CA GLY A 73 -2.66 7.44 -0.40
C GLY A 73 -3.64 6.27 -0.39
N GLN A 74 -3.33 5.19 -1.12
CA GLN A 74 -4.16 3.98 -1.15
C GLN A 74 -4.32 3.36 0.24
N LEU A 75 -3.23 3.24 0.99
CA LEU A 75 -3.25 2.67 2.34
C LEU A 75 -4.03 3.54 3.33
N GLU A 76 -3.94 4.86 3.23
CA GLU A 76 -4.74 5.80 4.04
C GLU A 76 -6.24 5.66 3.72
N GLU A 77 -6.59 5.59 2.44
CA GLU A 77 -7.97 5.37 1.99
C GLU A 77 -8.53 4.05 2.51
N ASP A 78 -7.78 2.96 2.36
CA ASP A 78 -8.17 1.63 2.86
C ASP A 78 -8.36 1.63 4.39
N ALA A 79 -7.48 2.30 5.13
CA ALA A 79 -7.59 2.41 6.59
C ALA A 79 -8.87 3.16 7.03
N LEU A 80 -9.24 4.22 6.31
CA LEU A 80 -10.46 5.00 6.60
C LEU A 80 -11.73 4.22 6.27
N VAL A 81 -11.73 3.51 5.15
CA VAL A 81 -12.83 2.63 4.76
C VAL A 81 -13.00 1.52 5.80
N TRP A 82 -11.91 0.92 6.27
CA TRP A 82 -11.95 -0.08 7.33
C TRP A 82 -12.48 0.48 8.66
N LYS A 83 -12.06 1.69 9.05
CA LYS A 83 -12.61 2.42 10.21
C LYS A 83 -14.13 2.61 10.06
N HIS A 84 -14.61 2.93 8.86
CA HIS A 84 -16.04 3.03 8.60
C HIS A 84 -16.76 1.70 8.80
N GLU A 85 -16.23 0.60 8.26
CA GLU A 85 -16.86 -0.73 8.37
C GLU A 85 -17.00 -1.20 9.82
N ILE A 86 -16.05 -0.84 10.68
CA ILE A 86 -16.06 -1.20 12.11
C ILE A 86 -17.03 -0.32 12.90
N ASN A 87 -17.00 0.99 12.67
CA ASN A 87 -17.76 1.94 13.47
C ASN A 87 -19.21 2.10 13.01
N SER A 88 -19.52 1.75 11.76
CA SER A 88 -20.84 1.97 11.18
C SER A 88 -21.82 0.88 11.62
N GLU A 89 -22.84 1.29 12.39
CA GLU A 89 -23.93 0.41 12.84
C GLU A 89 -24.68 -0.24 11.66
N ASN A 90 -24.76 0.46 10.53
CA ASN A 90 -25.38 -0.01 9.30
C ASN A 90 -24.32 -0.10 8.19
N ASN A 91 -23.63 -1.24 8.12
CA ASN A 91 -22.55 -1.51 7.16
C ASN A 91 -23.05 -1.75 5.72
N ARG A 92 -23.76 -0.76 5.17
CA ARG A 92 -24.22 -0.68 3.78
C ARG A 92 -23.11 -0.24 2.84
N LEU A 93 -22.18 0.59 3.34
CA LEU A 93 -21.05 1.12 2.60
C LEU A 93 -19.80 0.34 3.01
N ARG A 94 -19.54 -0.74 2.28
CA ARG A 94 -18.40 -1.62 2.51
C ARG A 94 -17.21 -1.22 1.65
N ALA A 95 -16.04 -1.74 2.02
CA ALA A 95 -14.83 -1.63 1.23
C ALA A 95 -15.03 -2.19 -0.18
N LYS A 96 -15.77 -3.29 -0.34
CA LYS A 96 -16.10 -3.82 -1.66
C LYS A 96 -17.59 -3.70 -1.92
N MET A 97 -17.95 -2.73 -2.75
CA MET A 97 -19.34 -2.45 -3.11
C MET A 97 -19.74 -3.24 -4.35
N VAL A 98 -20.92 -3.85 -4.32
CA VAL A 98 -21.44 -4.62 -5.46
C VAL A 98 -21.81 -3.66 -6.59
N SER A 99 -21.30 -3.94 -7.80
CA SER A 99 -21.70 -3.23 -9.00
C SER A 99 -23.21 -3.42 -9.23
N GLY A 100 -23.96 -2.32 -9.33
CA GLY A 100 -25.42 -2.34 -9.41
C GLY A 100 -26.14 -1.98 -8.12
N TYR A 101 -25.42 -1.66 -7.04
CA TYR A 101 -26.04 -1.02 -5.87
C TYR A 101 -26.68 0.33 -6.28
N THR A 102 -27.99 0.41 -6.09
CA THR A 102 -28.85 1.55 -6.46
C THR A 102 -29.07 2.55 -5.33
N GLY A 103 -28.62 2.22 -4.11
CA GLY A 103 -28.74 3.09 -2.97
C GLY A 103 -27.81 4.31 -3.04
N TYR A 104 -28.01 5.24 -2.12
CA TYR A 104 -27.18 6.43 -2.02
C TYR A 104 -25.76 6.09 -1.57
N VAL A 105 -24.76 6.67 -2.25
CA VAL A 105 -23.35 6.63 -1.87
C VAL A 105 -22.87 8.07 -1.64
N PRO A 106 -22.40 8.42 -0.44
CA PRO A 106 -21.99 9.78 -0.11
C PRO A 106 -20.80 10.21 -0.98
N ARG A 107 -20.76 11.48 -1.39
CA ARG A 107 -19.67 12.09 -2.19
C ARG A 107 -19.37 11.50 -3.57
N LYS A 108 -19.90 10.34 -3.92
CA LYS A 108 -19.71 9.67 -5.23
C LYS A 108 -20.09 10.55 -6.42
N ARG A 109 -21.06 11.46 -6.28
CA ARG A 109 -21.57 12.32 -7.38
C ARG A 109 -20.47 13.09 -8.13
N PHE A 110 -19.36 13.39 -7.48
CA PHE A 110 -18.27 14.16 -8.07
C PHE A 110 -17.05 13.31 -8.46
N LEU A 111 -17.10 12.00 -8.23
CA LEU A 111 -16.06 11.04 -8.60
C LEU A 111 -16.44 10.38 -9.92
N TYR A 112 -15.50 10.32 -10.85
CA TYR A 112 -15.69 9.74 -12.17
C TYR A 112 -14.35 9.23 -12.73
N GLY A 113 -14.43 8.30 -13.67
CA GLY A 113 -13.26 7.83 -14.44
C GLY A 113 -12.55 6.62 -13.84
N LYS A 114 -13.10 6.02 -12.77
CA LYS A 114 -12.63 4.76 -12.18
C LYS A 114 -13.72 3.69 -12.22
N VAL A 115 -13.38 2.47 -11.83
CA VAL A 115 -14.39 1.41 -11.69
C VAL A 115 -15.32 1.75 -10.52
N TYR A 116 -16.59 1.36 -10.62
CA TYR A 116 -17.61 1.64 -9.58
C TYR A 116 -17.14 1.31 -8.16
N ASP A 117 -16.46 0.18 -7.97
CA ASP A 117 -15.94 -0.25 -6.66
C ASP A 117 -14.90 0.74 -6.11
N GLU A 118 -13.97 1.18 -6.96
CA GLU A 118 -12.93 2.14 -6.61
C GLU A 118 -13.52 3.53 -6.30
N GLU A 119 -14.48 4.00 -7.11
CA GLU A 119 -15.18 5.25 -6.85
C GLU A 119 -15.94 5.22 -5.52
N CYS A 120 -16.55 4.08 -5.18
CA CYS A 120 -17.26 3.94 -3.91
C CYS A 120 -16.31 3.91 -2.72
N LYS A 121 -15.17 3.23 -2.82
CA LYS A 121 -14.11 3.26 -1.79
C LYS A 121 -13.62 4.68 -1.54
N GLU A 122 -13.27 5.40 -2.59
CA GLU A 122 -12.80 6.79 -2.50
C GLU A 122 -13.87 7.70 -1.89
N ALA A 123 -15.14 7.52 -2.28
CA ALA A 123 -16.27 8.23 -1.70
C ALA A 123 -16.42 8.03 -0.19
N VAL A 124 -16.29 6.78 0.27
CA VAL A 124 -16.38 6.43 1.71
C VAL A 124 -15.18 7.01 2.46
N ALA A 125 -13.96 6.86 1.94
CA ALA A 125 -12.76 7.44 2.53
C ALA A 125 -12.89 8.97 2.67
N LEU A 126 -13.35 9.65 1.63
CA LEU A 126 -13.58 11.10 1.63
C LEU A 126 -14.63 11.54 2.65
N MET A 127 -15.68 10.74 2.88
CA MET A 127 -16.67 11.02 3.90
C MET A 127 -16.06 10.93 5.31
N GLU A 128 -15.27 9.89 5.59
CA GLU A 128 -14.62 9.72 6.90
C GLU A 128 -13.58 10.81 7.17
N LYS A 129 -12.78 11.21 6.16
CA LYS A 129 -11.86 12.36 6.27
C LYS A 129 -12.62 13.63 6.69
N GLN A 130 -13.80 13.88 6.12
CA GLN A 130 -14.61 15.04 6.48
C GLN A 130 -15.15 14.98 7.91
N LYS A 131 -15.55 13.80 8.40
CA LYS A 131 -16.00 13.64 9.78
C LYS A 131 -14.87 13.97 10.76
N ILE A 132 -13.69 13.43 10.51
CA ILE A 132 -12.48 13.68 11.32
C ILE A 132 -12.14 15.17 11.30
N MET A 133 -12.16 15.81 10.13
CA MET A 133 -11.89 17.26 10.02
C MET A 133 -12.89 18.11 10.81
N LYS A 134 -14.18 17.74 10.82
CA LYS A 134 -15.20 18.43 11.62
C LYS A 134 -14.96 18.24 13.11
N GLU A 135 -14.69 17.01 13.53
CA GLU A 135 -14.41 16.68 14.94
C GLU A 135 -13.21 17.48 15.45
N ASN A 136 -12.11 17.48 14.69
CA ASN A 136 -10.91 18.26 15.02
C ASN A 136 -11.22 19.76 15.11
N ALA A 137 -11.98 20.31 14.16
CA ALA A 137 -12.36 21.72 14.20
C ALA A 137 -13.24 22.05 15.43
N GLU A 138 -14.13 21.16 15.84
CA GLU A 138 -14.95 21.32 17.04
C GLU A 138 -14.10 21.33 18.32
N TYR A 139 -13.08 20.47 18.40
CA TYR A 139 -12.12 20.46 19.52
C TYR A 139 -11.31 21.75 19.60
N GLU A 140 -10.77 22.25 18.48
CA GLU A 140 -10.02 23.51 18.48
C GLU A 140 -10.91 24.68 18.95
N ASN A 141 -12.14 24.77 18.43
CA ASN A 141 -13.12 25.77 18.89
C ASN A 141 -13.48 25.61 20.38
N PHE A 142 -13.41 24.40 20.93
CA PHE A 142 -13.63 24.17 22.36
C PHE A 142 -12.43 24.64 23.19
N VAL A 143 -11.21 24.31 22.76
CA VAL A 143 -9.97 24.73 23.43
C VAL A 143 -9.85 26.27 23.44
N ASP A 144 -10.12 26.93 22.32
CA ASP A 144 -10.10 28.40 22.23
C ASP A 144 -11.09 29.07 23.19
N ARG A 145 -12.28 28.48 23.38
CA ARG A 145 -13.25 29.00 24.34
C ARG A 145 -12.78 28.83 25.79
N LEU A 146 -12.05 27.76 26.09
CA LEU A 146 -11.50 27.55 27.43
C LEU A 146 -10.32 28.48 27.72
N THR A 147 -9.46 28.76 26.75
CA THR A 147 -8.31 29.65 26.94
C THR A 147 -8.73 31.11 27.12
N VAL A 148 -9.76 31.57 26.40
CA VAL A 148 -10.32 32.93 26.53
C VAL A 148 -10.97 33.17 27.89
N ASN A 149 -11.61 32.15 28.49
CA ASN A 149 -12.28 32.30 29.80
C ASN A 149 -11.31 32.25 31.00
N ASN A 150 -10.05 31.90 30.79
CA ASN A 150 -9.03 31.76 31.85
C ASN A 150 -8.02 32.92 31.91
N ASN A 151 -8.17 33.95 31.06
CA ASN A 151 -7.39 35.20 31.06
C ASN A 151 -8.28 36.38 31.41
#